data_AF-A0A699WY47-F1
#
_entry.id   AF-A0A699WY47-F1
#
_cell.length_a   1.000
_cell.length_b   1.000
_cell.length_c   1.000
_cell.angle_alpha   90.00
_cell.angle_beta   90.00
_cell.angle_gamma   90.00
#
_symmetry.space_group_name_H-M   'P 1'
#
loop_
_entity.id
_entity.type
_entity.pdbx_description
1 polymer ?
#
loop_
_entity_poly.entity_id
_entity_poly.type
_entity_poly.pdbx_seq_one_letter_code
_entity_poly.pdbx_strand_id
1 'polypeptide(L)'
;KGVDMARLIGTVRQVVGDVFAVAGNGTKRLVIEGDKVYAGEQLQTGPTGAVAIHLAKGGELTLGRDSSMPLTPEILANHATHVDTPDAAP
;
A
#
# COMPACT_ATOMS: atom_id res chain seq x y z
N LYS A 1 -8.44 24.21 -9.13
CA LYS A 1 -7.73 23.09 -8.46
C LYS A 1 -8.81 22.14 -7.98
N GLY A 2 -9.06 21.06 -8.74
CA GLY A 2 -10.01 20.05 -8.28
C GLY A 2 -9.50 19.52 -6.95
N VAL A 3 -10.36 19.45 -5.95
CA VAL A 3 -10.08 18.62 -4.79
C VAL A 3 -9.95 17.21 -5.35
N ASP A 4 -8.73 16.69 -5.42
CA ASP A 4 -8.48 15.32 -5.84
C ASP A 4 -9.22 14.43 -4.84
N MET A 5 -10.43 14.01 -5.22
CA MET A 5 -11.28 13.20 -4.38
C MET A 5 -10.47 11.96 -4.02
N ALA A 6 -10.21 11.75 -2.73
CA ALA A 6 -9.40 10.63 -2.24
C ALA A 6 -10.02 9.32 -2.75
N ARG A 7 -9.46 8.78 -3.83
CA ARG A 7 -9.97 7.59 -4.50
C ARG A 7 -9.60 6.40 -3.65
N LEU A 8 -10.59 5.64 -3.16
CA LEU A 8 -10.32 4.40 -2.44
C LEU A 8 -9.49 3.46 -3.33
N ILE A 9 -8.30 3.10 -2.85
CA ILE A 9 -7.41 2.17 -3.54
C ILE A 9 -7.74 0.74 -3.11
N GLY A 10 -7.92 0.54 -1.81
CA GLY A 10 -8.20 -0.77 -1.25
C GLY A 10 -8.49 -0.74 0.25
N THR A 11 -8.76 -1.93 0.78
CA THR A 11 -8.95 -2.17 2.22
C THR A 11 -7.90 -3.16 2.69
N VAL A 12 -7.25 -2.83 3.80
CA VAL A 12 -6.19 -3.63 4.39
C VAL A 12 -6.79 -4.90 4.97
N ARG A 13 -6.26 -6.04 4.56
CA ARG A 13 -6.73 -7.36 5.00
C ARG A 13 -5.91 -7.91 6.15
N GLN A 14 -4.60 -7.70 6.10
CA GLN A 14 -3.64 -8.24 7.06
C GLN A 14 -2.51 -7.23 7.22
N VAL A 15 -2.04 -7.09 8.46
CA VAL A 15 -0.87 -6.28 8.82
C VAL A 15 0.00 -7.10 9.77
N VAL A 16 1.30 -7.13 9.50
CA VAL A 16 2.32 -7.69 10.39
C VAL A 16 3.32 -6.58 10.68
N GLY A 17 3.68 -6.40 11.95
CA GLY A 17 4.62 -5.35 12.36
C GLY A 17 4.09 -3.93 12.11
N ASP A 18 5.01 -2.99 11.93
CA ASP A 18 4.69 -1.58 11.71
C ASP A 18 4.46 -1.28 10.23
N VAL A 19 3.31 -0.69 9.90
CA VAL A 19 2.96 -0.25 8.55
C VAL A 19 2.31 1.12 8.63
N PHE A 20 2.73 2.03 7.77
CA PHE A 20 2.29 3.42 7.78
C PHE A 20 1.75 3.85 6.41
N ALA A 21 0.66 4.59 6.41
CA ALA A 21 0.17 5.33 5.25
C ALA A 21 0.59 6.79 5.42
N VAL A 22 1.36 7.30 4.46
CA VAL A 22 1.85 8.67 4.45
C VAL A 22 1.05 9.45 3.43
N ALA A 23 0.20 10.37 3.87
CA ALA A 23 -0.57 11.21 2.98
C ALA A 23 0.33 12.20 2.21
N GLY A 24 -0.15 12.75 1.09
CA GLY A 24 0.60 13.73 0.30
C GLY A 24 1.00 15.02 1.05
N ASN A 25 0.44 15.27 2.24
CA ASN A 25 0.85 16.35 3.14
C ASN A 25 1.98 15.94 4.14
N GLY A 26 2.48 14.70 4.05
CA GLY A 26 3.51 14.13 4.92
C GLY A 26 2.97 13.51 6.22
N THR A 27 1.67 13.57 6.49
CA THR A 27 1.08 12.98 7.70
C THR A 27 1.17 11.46 7.63
N LYS A 28 1.78 10.82 8.63
CA LYS A 28 1.84 9.36 8.74
C LYS A 28 0.74 8.84 9.67
N ARG A 29 0.01 7.84 9.20
CA ARG A 29 -0.98 7.09 9.97
C ARG A 29 -0.55 5.64 10.08
N LEU A 30 -0.65 5.06 11.28
CA LEU A 30 -0.46 3.61 11.45
C LEU A 30 -1.62 2.87 10.76
N VAL A 31 -1.27 1.91 9.92
CA VAL A 31 -2.21 1.10 9.16
C VAL A 31 -2.49 -0.18 9.94
N ILE A 32 -3.76 -0.51 10.08
CA ILE A 32 -4.22 -1.73 10.73
C ILE A 32 -5.19 -2.48 9.83
N GLU A 33 -5.52 -3.71 10.20
CA GLU A 33 -6.50 -4.52 9.50
C GLU A 33 -7.87 -3.82 9.44
N GLY A 34 -8.52 -3.86 8.26
CA GLY A 34 -9.78 -3.17 8.00
C GLY A 34 -9.62 -1.70 7.60
N ASP A 35 -8.43 -1.11 7.72
CA ASP A 35 -8.18 0.28 7.36
C ASP A 35 -8.28 0.49 5.84
N LYS A 36 -8.71 1.70 5.45
CA LYS A 36 -8.87 2.06 4.04
C LYS A 36 -7.69 2.90 3.59
N VAL A 37 -7.14 2.53 2.45
CA VAL A 37 -6.07 3.28 1.81
C VAL A 37 -6.58 3.94 0.53
N TYR A 38 -6.05 5.12 0.25
CA TYR A 38 -6.55 6.07 -0.73
C TYR A 38 -5.43 6.52 -1.67
N ALA A 39 -5.84 7.01 -2.83
CA ALA A 39 -4.93 7.50 -3.84
C ALA A 39 -4.21 8.75 -3.34
N GLY A 40 -2.91 8.83 -3.62
CA GLY A 40 -2.04 9.91 -3.15
C GLY A 40 -1.45 9.68 -1.76
N GLU A 41 -1.79 8.56 -1.10
CA GLU A 41 -1.04 8.08 0.05
C GLU A 41 0.16 7.23 -0.42
N GLN A 42 1.19 7.14 0.41
CA GLN A 42 2.33 6.24 0.24
C GLN A 42 2.33 5.23 1.37
N LEU A 43 2.27 3.95 1.03
CA LEU A 43 2.40 2.90 2.02
C LEU A 43 3.88 2.67 2.33
N GLN A 44 4.24 2.55 3.60
CA GLN A 44 5.58 2.23 4.07
C GLN A 44 5.50 1.12 5.10
N THR A 45 6.16 -0.01 4.84
CA THR A 45 6.33 -1.08 5.82
C THR A 45 7.64 -0.88 6.57
N GLY A 46 7.64 -1.18 7.87
CA GLY A 46 8.84 -1.19 8.70
C GLY A 46 9.72 -2.42 8.44
N PRO A 47 10.80 -2.58 9.22
CA PRO A 47 11.78 -3.64 9.02
C PRO A 47 11.26 -5.07 9.26
N THR A 48 10.20 -5.18 10.05
CA THR A 48 9.44 -6.43 10.25
C THR A 48 8.04 -6.34 9.65
N GLY A 49 7.77 -5.27 8.89
CA GLY A 49 6.46 -4.90 8.38
C GLY A 49 6.05 -5.75 7.18
N ALA A 50 4.80 -6.16 7.11
CA ALA A 50 4.20 -6.69 5.89
C ALA A 50 2.71 -6.36 5.89
N VAL A 51 2.13 -6.21 4.70
CA VAL A 51 0.73 -5.81 4.56
C VAL A 51 0.13 -6.36 3.28
N ALA A 52 -1.09 -6.89 3.40
CA ALA A 52 -1.90 -7.30 2.28
C ALA A 52 -3.13 -6.41 2.19
N ILE A 53 -3.41 -5.89 1.00
CA ILE A 53 -4.48 -4.94 0.72
C ILE A 53 -5.35 -5.50 -0.38
N HIS A 54 -6.64 -5.67 -0.09
CA HIS A 54 -7.63 -5.98 -1.12
C HIS A 54 -7.92 -4.71 -1.91
N LEU A 55 -7.64 -4.72 -3.21
CA LEU A 55 -7.91 -3.56 -4.04
C LEU A 55 -9.40 -3.40 -4.32
N ALA A 56 -9.86 -2.15 -4.38
CA ALA A 56 -11.26 -1.83 -4.63
C ALA A 56 -11.74 -2.24 -6.03
N LYS A 57 -10.81 -2.47 -6.98
CA LYS A 57 -11.08 -2.99 -8.32
C LYS A 57 -10.95 -4.52 -8.43
N GLY A 58 -10.71 -5.20 -7.32
CA GLY A 58 -10.31 -6.60 -7.29
C GLY A 58 -8.81 -6.77 -7.40
N GLY A 59 -8.32 -7.94 -7.00
CA GLY A 59 -6.89 -8.21 -6.83
C GLY A 59 -6.40 -7.88 -5.40
N GLU A 60 -5.16 -8.25 -5.13
CA GLU A 60 -4.52 -8.07 -3.83
C GLU A 60 -3.12 -7.51 -4.00
N LEU A 61 -2.87 -6.36 -3.38
CA LEU A 61 -1.55 -5.76 -3.30
C LEU A 61 -0.89 -6.19 -2.00
N THR A 62 0.28 -6.80 -2.09
CA THR A 62 1.05 -7.23 -0.92
C THR A 62 2.41 -6.58 -0.93
N LEU A 63 2.77 -5.94 0.18
CA LEU A 63 4.11 -5.39 0.40
C LEU A 63 4.82 -6.20 1.48
N GLY A 64 6.09 -6.50 1.21
CA GLY A 64 6.99 -7.12 2.17
C GLY A 64 7.61 -6.11 3.13
N ARG A 65 8.72 -6.50 3.74
CA ARG A 65 9.49 -5.69 4.72
C ARG A 65 10.26 -4.57 4.06
N ASP A 66 10.49 -3.49 4.80
CA ASP A 66 11.25 -2.31 4.38
C ASP A 66 10.85 -1.78 2.99
N SER A 67 9.57 -1.93 2.64
CA SER A 67 9.05 -1.61 1.33
C SER A 67 8.26 -0.31 1.39
N SER A 68 8.36 0.49 0.34
CA SER A 68 7.56 1.70 0.18
C SER A 68 6.90 1.74 -1.18
N MET A 69 5.59 1.97 -1.23
CA MET A 69 4.86 2.02 -2.49
C MET A 69 3.88 3.18 -2.53
N PRO A 70 3.97 4.06 -3.54
CA PRO A 70 2.97 5.10 -3.76
C PRO A 70 1.66 4.48 -4.22
N LEU A 71 0.57 4.81 -3.55
CA LEU A 71 -0.76 4.36 -3.92
C LEU A 71 -1.34 5.31 -4.97
N THR A 72 -1.05 5.02 -6.22
CA THR A 72 -1.61 5.76 -7.36
C THR A 72 -2.85 5.03 -7.90
N PRO A 73 -3.78 5.74 -8.57
CA PRO A 73 -4.91 5.09 -9.22
C PRO A 73 -4.47 4.10 -10.32
N GLU A 74 -3.23 4.22 -10.81
CA GLU A 74 -2.65 3.28 -11.77
C GLU A 74 -2.40 1.90 -11.17
N ILE A 75 -2.19 1.78 -9.85
CA ILE A 75 -2.09 0.47 -9.18
C ILE A 75 -3.35 -0.37 -9.43
N LEU A 76 -4.51 0.27 -9.53
CA LEU A 76 -5.77 -0.42 -9.84
C LEU A 76 -5.85 -0.88 -11.30
N ALA A 77 -5.09 -0.24 -12.19
CA ALA A 77 -5.04 -0.56 -13.61
C ALA A 77 -3.91 -1.54 -13.95
N ASN A 78 -2.80 -1.50 -13.21
CA ASN A 78 -1.55 -2.17 -13.51
C ASN A 78 -1.30 -3.40 -12.63
N HIS A 79 -2.33 -4.03 -12.07
CA HIS A 79 -2.21 -5.11 -11.09
C HIS A 79 -1.75 -6.46 -11.67
N ALA A 80 -0.91 -6.44 -12.70
CA ALA A 80 -0.08 -7.56 -13.11
C ALA A 80 1.27 -7.44 -12.39
N THR A 81 1.35 -8.06 -11.21
CA THR A 81 2.58 -8.66 -10.64
C THR A 81 3.89 -7.91 -10.84
N HIS A 82 4.25 -7.01 -9.93
CA HIS A 82 5.68 -6.80 -9.61
C HIS A 82 5.95 -7.47 -8.27
N VAL A 83 6.18 -8.78 -8.32
CA VAL A 83 6.90 -9.49 -7.27
C VAL A 83 8.38 -9.17 -7.47
N ASP A 84 8.87 -8.12 -6.81
CA ASP A 84 10.31 -8.00 -6.60
C ASP A 84 10.65 -9.03 -5.52
N THR A 85 10.80 -10.28 -5.94
CA THR A 85 11.55 -11.23 -5.15
C THR A 85 13.00 -10.77 -5.32
N PRO A 86 13.66 -10.20 -4.29
CA PRO A 86 15.10 -10.05 -4.38
C PRO A 86 15.65 -11.47 -4.58
N ASP A 87 16.26 -11.67 -5.74
CA ASP A 87 17.06 -12.83 -6.10
C ASP A 87 18.08 -13.06 -4.99
N ALA A 88 17.71 -13.90 -4.04
CA ALA A 88 18.64 -14.49 -3.09
C ALA A 88 19.24 -15.69 -3.81
N ALA A 89 20.44 -15.50 -4.37
CA ALA A 89 21.31 -16.58 -4.74
C ALA A 89 22.74 -16.30 -4.24
N PRO A 90 23.47 -17.36 -3.84
CA PRO A 90 24.52 -17.37 -2.79
C PRO A 90 25.86 -16.74 -3.17
#